data_AF-A0A0P1GSX2-F1
#
_entry.id   AF-A0A0P1GSX2-F1
#
_cell.length_a   1.000
_cell.length_b   1.000
_cell.length_c   1.000
_cell.angle_alpha   90.00
_cell.angle_beta   90.00
_cell.angle_gamma   90.00
#
_symmetry.space_group_name_H-M   'P 1'
#
loop_
_entity.id
_entity.type
_entity.pdbx_description
1 polymer ?
#
loop_
_entity_poly.entity_id
_entity_poly.type
_entity_poly.pdbx_seq_one_letter_code
_entity_poly.pdbx_strand_id
1 'polypeptide(L)'
;MFGGLSCAVCVFSGIVSAGQGGYGAAMKTRAPDLTLADSAEPALDKADVVRFRPHHFLCAIGFEGKGYSGEFTENMTAIVLDRLRAEGGEATQMRVVGQTDDICAPCPKRRGRLCTHQQGISRLDRAHALALKFEPHEELTWGDALERIRENVMPGDLSKLCGSCRWLDYGMCEAALQRLHDGVLD
;
A
#
# COMPACT_ATOMS: atom_id res chain seq x y z
N MET A 1 -24.73 56.72 35.66
CA MET A 1 -25.10 56.92 37.08
C MET A 1 -24.42 55.83 37.88
N PHE A 2 -23.62 56.24 38.86
CA PHE A 2 -22.80 55.41 39.74
C PHE A 2 -23.63 54.73 40.83
N GLY A 3 -23.10 53.61 41.35
CA GLY A 3 -23.47 53.02 42.64
C GLY A 3 -23.86 51.54 42.51
N GLY A 4 -23.24 50.59 43.22
CA GLY A 4 -22.27 50.67 44.30
C GLY A 4 -22.07 49.29 44.93
N LEU A 5 -21.34 49.30 46.05
CA LEU A 5 -21.00 48.21 46.99
C LEU A 5 -19.87 47.28 46.58
N SER A 6 -18.99 46.82 47.47
CA SER A 6 -18.45 47.31 48.74
C SER A 6 -17.30 46.36 49.09
N CYS A 7 -16.33 46.88 49.82
CA CYS A 7 -15.09 46.28 50.29
C CYS A 7 -15.17 44.91 50.99
N ALA A 8 -14.06 44.18 50.81
CA ALA A 8 -13.26 43.42 51.80
C ALA A 8 -13.78 42.06 52.31
N VAL A 9 -12.97 41.01 52.16
CA VAL A 9 -11.99 40.55 53.18
C VAL A 9 -11.09 39.47 52.56
N CYS A 10 -9.79 39.58 52.84
CA CYS A 10 -8.73 38.64 52.47
C CYS A 10 -8.82 37.31 53.27
N VAL A 11 -7.85 36.43 52.99
CA VAL A 11 -7.40 35.24 53.76
C VAL A 11 -7.88 33.90 53.18
N PHE A 12 -7.04 33.28 52.33
CA PHE A 12 -6.17 32.17 52.76
C PHE A 12 -5.19 31.80 51.63
N SER A 13 -3.91 31.84 51.98
CA SER A 13 -2.82 31.21 51.22
C SER A 13 -3.00 29.69 51.19
N GLY A 14 -2.72 29.06 50.05
CA GLY A 14 -2.70 27.61 49.93
C GLY A 14 -2.25 27.17 48.54
N ILE A 15 -0.94 27.03 48.39
CA ILE A 15 -0.24 26.49 47.23
C ILE A 15 -0.58 24.98 47.09
N VAL A 16 -0.63 24.46 45.85
CA VAL A 16 0.08 23.26 45.35
C VAL A 16 -0.71 22.47 44.27
N SER A 17 -0.01 22.36 43.14
CA SER A 17 0.00 21.34 42.08
C SER A 17 -1.17 21.10 41.14
N ALA A 18 -0.87 21.50 39.90
CA ALA A 18 -1.15 20.80 38.66
C ALA A 18 -1.20 19.26 38.78
N GLY A 19 -2.37 18.70 38.47
CA GLY A 19 -2.54 17.30 38.09
C GLY A 19 -2.69 17.21 36.57
N GLN A 20 -1.68 16.66 35.91
CA GLN A 20 -1.66 16.37 34.48
C GLN A 20 -2.66 15.23 34.20
N GLY A 21 -3.74 15.53 33.47
CA GLY A 21 -4.65 14.53 32.92
C GLY A 21 -3.99 13.83 31.74
N GLY A 22 -3.66 12.56 31.94
CA GLY A 22 -3.07 11.70 30.90
C GLY A 22 -4.04 11.44 29.76
N TYR A 23 -3.64 11.82 28.54
CA TYR A 23 -4.26 11.31 27.32
C TYR A 23 -3.77 9.89 27.05
N GLY A 24 -4.73 9.07 26.62
CA GLY A 24 -4.70 7.62 26.61
C GLY A 24 -3.56 6.99 25.81
N ALA A 25 -3.31 5.74 26.21
CA ALA A 25 -2.34 4.83 25.65
C ALA A 25 -2.41 4.75 24.11
N ALA A 26 -1.27 4.97 23.46
CA ALA A 26 -1.06 4.59 22.08
C ALA A 26 -1.29 3.09 21.90
N MET A 27 -2.40 2.72 21.25
CA MET A 27 -2.59 1.37 20.72
C MET A 27 -1.48 1.11 19.69
N LYS A 28 -0.47 0.33 20.09
CA LYS A 28 0.50 -0.27 19.17
C LYS A 28 -0.25 -1.29 18.31
N THR A 29 -0.78 -0.88 17.16
CA THR A 29 -1.19 -1.84 16.15
C THR A 29 0.07 -2.48 15.57
N ARG A 30 0.34 -3.71 15.99
CA ARG A 30 1.39 -4.53 15.41
C ARG A 30 0.98 -4.83 13.97
N ALA A 31 1.69 -4.26 13.01
CA ALA A 31 1.60 -4.64 11.61
C ALA A 31 1.66 -6.18 11.49
N PRO A 32 0.77 -6.80 10.69
CA PRO A 32 0.75 -8.26 10.57
C PRO A 32 2.10 -8.77 10.08
N ASP A 33 2.51 -9.88 10.68
CA ASP A 33 3.73 -10.58 10.32
C ASP A 33 3.48 -11.32 9.00
N LEU A 34 3.90 -10.72 7.88
CA LEU A 34 3.79 -11.30 6.53
C LEU A 34 4.77 -12.46 6.30
N THR A 35 5.29 -13.12 7.35
CA THR A 35 6.06 -14.35 7.22
C THR A 35 5.15 -15.49 6.79
N LEU A 36 4.86 -15.48 5.49
CA LEU A 36 4.12 -16.48 4.74
C LEU A 36 4.99 -17.71 4.51
N ALA A 37 5.23 -18.46 5.57
CA ALA A 37 5.60 -19.85 5.49
C ALA A 37 4.59 -20.60 6.35
N ASP A 38 4.07 -21.70 5.81
CA ASP A 38 3.32 -22.71 6.55
C ASP A 38 1.81 -22.49 6.68
N SER A 39 1.14 -22.43 5.53
CA SER A 39 -0.12 -23.16 5.32
C SER A 39 -0.25 -23.41 3.81
N ALA A 40 -0.62 -24.64 3.43
CA ALA A 40 -0.81 -24.98 2.03
C ALA A 40 -1.97 -24.16 1.46
N GLU A 41 -1.68 -23.27 0.51
CA GLU A 41 -2.68 -22.53 -0.25
C GLU A 41 -3.69 -23.51 -0.86
N PRO A 42 -5.02 -23.36 -0.63
CA PRO A 42 -5.99 -24.09 -1.41
C PRO A 42 -5.83 -23.68 -2.87
N ALA A 43 -5.71 -24.67 -3.76
CA ALA A 43 -5.60 -24.46 -5.18
C ALA A 43 -6.96 -23.96 -5.70
N LEU A 44 -7.10 -22.65 -5.84
CA LEU A 44 -8.13 -22.08 -6.69
C LEU A 44 -7.81 -22.40 -8.14
N ASP A 45 -8.86 -22.62 -8.91
CA ASP A 45 -8.83 -22.96 -10.33
C ASP A 45 -7.94 -21.94 -11.07
N LYS A 46 -6.79 -22.43 -11.53
CA LYS A 46 -5.58 -21.64 -11.85
C LYS A 46 -5.69 -20.64 -13.01
N ALA A 47 -6.79 -20.60 -13.75
CA ALA A 47 -6.85 -19.86 -15.01
C ALA A 47 -7.24 -18.38 -14.85
N ASP A 48 -8.07 -18.04 -13.86
CA ASP A 48 -8.80 -16.76 -13.89
C ASP A 48 -8.39 -15.75 -12.81
N VAL A 49 -7.51 -16.10 -11.88
CA VAL A 49 -7.07 -15.18 -10.81
C VAL A 49 -5.63 -14.71 -11.03
N VAL A 50 -5.42 -13.40 -11.06
CA VAL A 50 -4.07 -12.79 -11.07
C VAL A 50 -3.59 -12.63 -9.64
N ARG A 51 -2.37 -13.10 -9.37
CA ARG A 51 -1.74 -13.03 -8.05
C ARG A 51 -0.74 -11.90 -8.06
N PHE A 52 -0.92 -10.95 -7.15
CA PHE A 52 0.06 -9.90 -6.89
C PHE A 52 0.52 -9.93 -5.45
N ARG A 53 1.81 -9.68 -5.26
CA ARG A 53 2.34 -9.24 -3.98
C ARG A 53 2.04 -7.77 -3.75
N PRO A 54 1.93 -7.33 -2.48
CA PRO A 54 1.37 -6.03 -2.14
C PRO A 54 1.95 -4.87 -2.96
N HIS A 55 3.27 -4.87 -3.19
CA HIS A 55 3.86 -3.74 -3.91
C HIS A 55 3.56 -3.69 -5.41
N HIS A 56 3.21 -4.83 -6.00
CA HIS A 56 2.92 -4.92 -7.41
C HIS A 56 1.58 -4.28 -7.80
N PHE A 57 0.66 -4.07 -6.86
CA PHE A 57 -0.56 -3.30 -7.11
C PHE A 57 -0.23 -1.85 -7.50
N LEU A 58 0.66 -1.17 -6.76
CA LEU A 58 1.13 0.17 -7.12
C LEU A 58 2.10 0.16 -8.32
N CYS A 59 2.94 -0.87 -8.48
CA CYS A 59 3.79 -0.96 -9.66
C CYS A 59 2.99 -1.15 -10.96
N ALA A 60 1.85 -1.86 -10.90
CA ALA A 60 0.98 -2.09 -12.05
C ALA A 60 0.36 -0.78 -12.56
N ILE A 61 -0.07 0.14 -11.69
CA ILE A 61 -0.55 1.46 -12.16
C ILE A 61 0.60 2.30 -12.74
N GLY A 62 1.83 2.13 -12.24
CA GLY A 62 3.00 2.85 -12.72
C GLY A 62 3.60 2.31 -14.02
N PHE A 63 3.15 1.18 -14.55
CA PHE A 63 3.76 0.55 -15.71
C PHE A 63 3.50 1.33 -17.02
N GLU A 64 4.56 1.54 -17.80
CA GLU A 64 4.53 2.28 -19.08
C GLU A 64 5.08 1.46 -20.27
N GLY A 65 5.17 0.13 -20.15
CA GLY A 65 5.66 -0.72 -21.24
C GLY A 65 7.18 -0.67 -21.48
N LYS A 66 7.97 -0.10 -20.54
CA LYS A 66 9.42 0.09 -20.69
C LYS A 66 10.18 -0.03 -19.37
N GLY A 67 11.51 -0.12 -19.47
CA GLY A 67 12.44 -0.13 -18.32
C GLY A 67 12.92 -1.52 -17.90
N TYR A 68 12.23 -2.59 -18.27
CA TYR A 68 12.58 -3.96 -17.87
C TYR A 68 13.22 -4.76 -19.00
N SER A 69 13.72 -5.97 -18.70
CA SER A 69 14.15 -6.92 -19.73
C SER A 69 12.97 -7.27 -20.66
N GLY A 70 13.25 -7.68 -21.90
CA GLY A 70 12.22 -8.01 -22.90
C GLY A 70 11.12 -8.93 -22.36
N GLU A 71 11.49 -10.12 -21.89
CA GLU A 71 10.55 -11.10 -21.33
C GLU A 71 9.74 -10.56 -20.14
N PHE A 72 10.32 -9.69 -19.32
CA PHE A 72 9.62 -9.12 -18.16
C PHE A 72 8.65 -8.02 -18.59
N THR A 73 9.05 -7.20 -19.56
CA THR A 73 8.18 -6.19 -20.18
C THR A 73 7.01 -6.87 -20.88
N GLU A 74 7.24 -7.93 -21.66
CA GLU A 74 6.18 -8.71 -22.33
C GLU A 74 5.19 -9.30 -21.33
N ASN A 75 5.68 -9.91 -20.24
CA ASN A 75 4.81 -10.44 -19.19
C ASN A 75 4.00 -9.35 -18.48
N MET A 76 4.63 -8.21 -18.16
CA MET A 76 3.91 -7.08 -17.57
C MET A 76 2.91 -6.46 -18.55
N THR A 77 3.20 -6.39 -19.84
CA THR A 77 2.26 -5.91 -20.86
C THR A 77 1.03 -6.81 -20.92
N ALA A 78 1.23 -8.13 -21.00
CA ALA A 78 0.13 -9.10 -21.04
C ALA A 78 -0.76 -9.04 -19.79
N ILE A 79 -0.17 -8.82 -18.61
CA ILE A 79 -0.93 -8.70 -17.36
C ILE A 79 -1.58 -7.33 -17.24
N VAL A 80 -0.81 -6.25 -17.35
CA VAL A 80 -1.25 -4.91 -16.98
C VAL A 80 -2.05 -4.25 -18.10
N LEU A 81 -1.51 -4.20 -19.31
CA LEU A 81 -2.12 -3.48 -20.43
C LEU A 81 -3.23 -4.32 -21.06
N ASP A 82 -2.94 -5.58 -21.38
CA ASP A 82 -3.85 -6.42 -22.16
C ASP A 82 -4.96 -7.07 -21.32
N ARG A 83 -4.87 -6.98 -19.98
CA ARG A 83 -5.84 -7.57 -19.06
C ARG A 83 -6.37 -6.60 -18.01
N LEU A 84 -5.51 -6.03 -17.16
CA LEU A 84 -5.99 -5.19 -16.05
C LEU A 84 -6.54 -3.82 -16.51
N ARG A 85 -5.95 -3.22 -17.54
CA ARG A 85 -6.37 -1.93 -18.11
C ARG A 85 -7.21 -2.06 -19.39
N ALA A 86 -7.37 -3.28 -19.89
CA ALA A 86 -8.28 -3.52 -21.00
C ALA A 86 -9.73 -3.25 -20.61
N GLU A 87 -10.62 -3.12 -21.60
CA GLU A 87 -12.06 -2.97 -21.36
C GLU A 87 -12.59 -4.14 -20.51
N GLY A 88 -13.26 -3.84 -19.40
CA GLY A 88 -13.73 -4.82 -18.42
C GLY A 88 -12.65 -5.37 -17.47
N GLY A 89 -11.39 -4.91 -17.60
CA GLY A 89 -10.25 -5.35 -16.81
C GLY A 89 -10.39 -5.13 -15.30
N GLU A 90 -11.17 -4.13 -14.88
CA GLU A 90 -11.51 -3.88 -13.48
C GLU A 90 -12.17 -5.09 -12.79
N ALA A 91 -12.93 -5.91 -13.52
CA ALA A 91 -13.56 -7.12 -12.99
C ALA A 91 -12.58 -8.30 -12.82
N THR A 92 -11.30 -8.12 -13.16
CA THR A 92 -10.29 -9.18 -13.01
C THR A 92 -10.15 -9.57 -11.54
N GLN A 93 -10.33 -10.86 -11.25
CA GLN A 93 -10.10 -11.39 -9.91
C GLN A 93 -8.62 -11.36 -9.56
N MET A 94 -8.32 -10.78 -8.40
CA MET A 94 -6.99 -10.64 -7.85
C MET A 94 -6.87 -11.42 -6.55
N ARG A 95 -5.67 -11.91 -6.24
CA ARG A 95 -5.31 -12.45 -4.93
C ARG A 95 -4.01 -11.84 -4.42
N VAL A 96 -4.02 -11.39 -3.16
CA VAL A 96 -2.83 -10.90 -2.47
C VAL A 96 -1.96 -12.06 -2.00
N VAL A 97 -0.70 -12.10 -2.45
CA VAL A 97 0.28 -13.14 -2.05
C VAL A 97 1.58 -12.49 -1.61
N GLY A 98 2.22 -12.87 -0.50
CA GLY A 98 3.51 -12.23 -0.12
C GLY A 98 4.76 -12.95 -0.62
N GLN A 99 4.62 -13.90 -1.52
CA GLN A 99 5.74 -14.57 -2.21
C GLN A 99 5.91 -14.02 -3.62
N THR A 100 6.84 -14.56 -4.41
CA THR A 100 6.90 -14.26 -5.85
C THR A 100 5.57 -14.58 -6.52
N ASP A 101 5.17 -13.74 -7.46
CA ASP A 101 3.82 -13.71 -8.02
C ASP A 101 3.83 -13.77 -9.55
N ASP A 102 2.72 -13.39 -10.20
CA ASP A 102 2.59 -13.52 -11.67
C ASP A 102 3.50 -12.55 -12.43
N ILE A 103 3.73 -11.34 -11.92
CA ILE A 103 4.72 -10.42 -12.48
C ILE A 103 6.14 -10.99 -12.32
N CYS A 104 6.44 -11.68 -11.23
CA CYS A 104 7.76 -12.26 -10.99
C CYS A 104 8.13 -13.41 -11.94
N ALA A 105 7.20 -13.96 -12.74
CA ALA A 105 7.38 -15.21 -13.47
C ALA A 105 8.69 -15.25 -14.31
N PRO A 106 8.97 -14.28 -15.20
CA PRO A 106 10.21 -14.22 -15.98
C PRO A 106 11.38 -13.49 -15.28
N CYS A 107 11.24 -13.11 -14.01
CA CYS A 107 12.26 -12.30 -13.35
C CYS A 107 13.58 -13.10 -13.17
N PRO A 108 14.73 -12.63 -13.68
CA PRO A 108 16.00 -13.35 -13.55
C PRO A 108 16.51 -13.42 -12.09
N LYS A 109 15.96 -12.58 -11.21
CA LYS A 109 16.26 -12.57 -9.77
C LYS A 109 15.35 -13.50 -8.96
N ARG A 110 14.33 -14.10 -9.57
CA ARG A 110 13.42 -15.05 -8.91
C ARG A 110 14.16 -16.33 -8.52
N ARG A 111 13.88 -16.84 -7.32
CA ARG A 111 14.42 -18.06 -6.71
C ARG A 111 13.27 -18.83 -6.07
N GLY A 112 12.52 -19.55 -6.90
CA GLY A 112 11.30 -20.25 -6.47
C GLY A 112 10.25 -19.27 -5.95
N ARG A 113 9.96 -19.34 -4.65
CA ARG A 113 8.99 -18.49 -3.93
C ARG A 113 9.57 -17.15 -3.45
N LEU A 114 10.90 -16.99 -3.55
CA LEU A 114 11.65 -15.83 -3.08
C LEU A 114 12.44 -15.19 -4.22
N CYS A 115 13.23 -14.15 -3.94
CA CYS A 115 14.17 -13.56 -4.90
C CYS A 115 15.53 -13.21 -4.26
N THR A 116 16.54 -12.89 -5.08
CA THR A 116 17.87 -12.52 -4.59
C THR A 116 17.89 -11.23 -3.75
N HIS A 117 16.86 -10.39 -3.83
CA HIS A 117 16.71 -9.14 -3.09
C HIS A 117 15.57 -9.21 -2.05
N GLN A 118 15.30 -10.40 -1.52
CA GLN A 118 14.11 -10.67 -0.72
C GLN A 118 13.92 -9.70 0.45
N GLN A 119 14.97 -9.33 1.19
CA GLN A 119 14.83 -8.43 2.35
C GLN A 119 14.29 -7.05 1.96
N GLY A 120 14.76 -6.48 0.84
CA GLY A 120 14.26 -5.19 0.35
C GLY A 120 12.82 -5.29 -0.13
N ILE A 121 12.52 -6.34 -0.91
CA ILE A 121 11.17 -6.60 -1.40
C ILE A 121 10.17 -6.84 -0.26
N SER A 122 10.54 -7.61 0.77
CA SER A 122 9.69 -7.83 1.94
C SER A 122 9.40 -6.54 2.73
N ARG A 123 10.34 -5.59 2.78
CA ARG A 123 10.08 -4.26 3.38
C ARG A 123 9.10 -3.45 2.54
N LEU A 124 9.28 -3.49 1.22
CA LEU A 124 8.39 -2.81 0.27
C LEU A 124 6.97 -3.39 0.32
N ASP A 125 6.84 -4.72 0.28
CA ASP A 125 5.57 -5.43 0.43
C ASP A 125 4.87 -5.05 1.73
N ARG A 126 5.59 -5.01 2.85
CA ARG A 126 5.00 -4.64 4.14
C ARG A 126 4.50 -3.21 4.18
N ALA A 127 5.27 -2.26 3.61
CA ALA A 127 4.84 -0.87 3.54
C ALA A 127 3.56 -0.72 2.72
N HIS A 128 3.49 -1.41 1.58
CA HIS A 128 2.34 -1.36 0.67
C HIS A 128 1.13 -2.09 1.26
N ALA A 129 1.30 -3.26 1.87
CA ALA A 129 0.23 -3.99 2.54
C ALA A 129 -0.37 -3.17 3.68
N LEU A 130 0.46 -2.45 4.46
CA LEU A 130 -0.03 -1.58 5.54
C LEU A 130 -0.79 -0.37 5.01
N ALA A 131 -0.26 0.30 3.98
CA ALA A 131 -0.91 1.46 3.39
C ALA A 131 -2.26 1.09 2.76
N LEU A 132 -2.28 -0.01 2.01
CA LEU A 132 -3.46 -0.51 1.29
C LEU A 132 -4.32 -1.44 2.14
N LYS A 133 -4.00 -1.62 3.43
CA LYS A 133 -4.76 -2.49 4.36
C LYS A 133 -5.05 -3.88 3.78
N PHE A 134 -4.08 -4.45 3.07
CA PHE A 134 -4.21 -5.79 2.50
C PHE A 134 -4.01 -6.85 3.58
N GLU A 135 -4.88 -7.85 3.55
CA GLU A 135 -4.73 -9.05 4.36
C GLU A 135 -4.10 -10.20 3.56
N PRO A 136 -3.37 -11.13 4.20
CA PRO A 136 -2.87 -12.32 3.54
C PRO A 136 -3.98 -13.10 2.84
N HIS A 137 -3.74 -13.48 1.57
CA HIS A 137 -4.68 -14.27 0.75
C HIS A 137 -6.01 -13.59 0.46
N GLU A 138 -6.12 -12.29 0.72
CA GLU A 138 -7.28 -11.50 0.37
C GLU A 138 -7.57 -11.60 -1.14
N GLU A 139 -8.85 -11.73 -1.46
CA GLU A 139 -9.38 -11.70 -2.81
C GLU A 139 -10.20 -10.45 -3.01
N LEU A 140 -9.99 -9.82 -4.17
CA LEU A 140 -10.60 -8.57 -4.56
C LEU A 140 -10.57 -8.46 -6.08
N THR A 141 -11.37 -7.57 -6.65
CA THR A 141 -11.22 -7.24 -8.07
C THR A 141 -10.07 -6.25 -8.28
N TRP A 142 -9.62 -6.09 -9.51
CA TRP A 142 -8.68 -5.02 -9.85
C TRP A 142 -9.29 -3.64 -9.58
N GLY A 143 -10.57 -3.44 -9.87
CA GLY A 143 -11.30 -2.21 -9.56
C GLY A 143 -11.32 -1.89 -8.06
N ASP A 144 -11.58 -2.89 -7.20
CA ASP A 144 -11.50 -2.72 -5.75
C ASP A 144 -10.10 -2.31 -5.29
N ALA A 145 -9.06 -2.87 -5.92
CA ALA A 145 -7.69 -2.50 -5.64
C ALA A 145 -7.38 -1.04 -6.06
N LEU A 146 -7.88 -0.59 -7.21
CA LEU A 146 -7.76 0.79 -7.67
C LEU A 146 -8.44 1.78 -6.72
N GLU A 147 -9.66 1.48 -6.27
CA GLU A 147 -10.36 2.29 -5.28
C GLU A 147 -9.57 2.34 -3.97
N ARG A 148 -9.07 1.19 -3.51
CA ARG A 148 -8.27 1.16 -2.29
C ARG A 148 -6.98 1.95 -2.38
N ILE A 149 -6.32 1.95 -3.54
CA ILE A 149 -5.17 2.82 -3.80
C ILE A 149 -5.59 4.28 -3.72
N ARG A 150 -6.69 4.66 -4.40
CA ARG A 150 -7.22 6.03 -4.41
C ARG A 150 -7.55 6.54 -3.01
N GLU A 151 -8.18 5.70 -2.17
CA GLU A 151 -8.57 6.07 -0.81
C GLU A 151 -7.41 6.20 0.18
N ASN A 152 -6.33 5.41 0.00
CA ASN A 152 -5.30 5.25 1.02
C ASN A 152 -3.91 5.77 0.62
N VAL A 153 -3.70 6.13 -0.65
CA VAL A 153 -2.40 6.60 -1.16
C VAL A 153 -2.58 7.89 -1.94
N MET A 154 -2.11 9.00 -1.37
CA MET A 154 -2.18 10.31 -2.01
C MET A 154 -0.93 10.59 -2.85
N PRO A 155 -1.03 11.41 -3.91
CA PRO A 155 0.15 11.94 -4.58
C PRO A 155 1.14 12.54 -3.57
N GLY A 156 2.41 12.14 -3.69
CA GLY A 156 3.51 12.47 -2.78
C GLY A 156 3.83 11.37 -1.74
N ASP A 157 2.91 10.46 -1.43
CA ASP A 157 3.17 9.39 -0.46
C ASP A 157 4.11 8.30 -0.99
N LEU A 158 4.29 8.19 -2.31
CA LEU A 158 5.22 7.23 -2.91
C LEU A 158 6.67 7.49 -2.49
N SER A 159 7.04 8.72 -2.10
CA SER A 159 8.35 9.01 -1.51
C SER A 159 8.63 8.18 -0.25
N LYS A 160 7.59 7.88 0.54
CA LYS A 160 7.68 7.06 1.76
C LYS A 160 7.50 5.58 1.43
N LEU A 161 6.50 5.24 0.61
CA LEU A 161 6.15 3.86 0.30
C LEU A 161 7.16 3.19 -0.63
N CYS A 162 7.76 3.94 -1.55
CA CYS A 162 8.64 3.46 -2.60
C CYS A 162 10.05 4.05 -2.50
N GLY A 163 10.45 4.64 -1.37
CA GLY A 163 11.74 5.33 -1.23
C GLY A 163 13.00 4.47 -1.44
N SER A 164 12.87 3.14 -1.46
CA SER A 164 13.95 2.21 -1.84
C SER A 164 13.81 1.62 -3.24
N CYS A 165 12.76 2.01 -3.97
CA CYS A 165 12.46 1.55 -5.32
C CYS A 165 13.15 2.46 -6.34
N ARG A 166 14.01 1.88 -7.18
CA ARG A 166 14.71 2.60 -8.25
C ARG A 166 13.80 3.26 -9.28
N TRP A 167 12.54 2.82 -9.39
CA TRP A 167 11.58 3.36 -10.36
C TRP A 167 11.02 4.71 -9.94
N LEU A 168 11.08 5.03 -8.64
CA LEU A 168 10.55 6.28 -8.09
C LEU A 168 11.21 7.51 -8.74
N ASP A 169 12.53 7.45 -8.96
CA ASP A 169 13.31 8.56 -9.51
C ASP A 169 12.93 8.92 -10.96
N TYR A 170 12.24 8.02 -11.67
CA TYR A 170 11.77 8.27 -13.04
C TYR A 170 10.45 9.03 -13.10
N GLY A 171 9.77 9.26 -11.96
CA GLY A 171 8.53 10.03 -11.88
C GLY A 171 7.26 9.34 -12.44
N MET A 172 7.41 8.24 -13.19
CA MET A 172 6.32 7.48 -13.81
C MET A 172 5.26 7.01 -12.79
N CYS A 173 5.68 6.55 -11.60
CA CYS A 173 4.76 6.07 -10.57
C CYS A 173 3.90 7.20 -9.99
N GLU A 174 4.51 8.37 -9.76
CA GLU A 174 3.82 9.54 -9.22
C GLU A 174 2.82 10.11 -10.24
N ALA A 175 3.23 10.20 -11.51
CA ALA A 175 2.37 10.61 -12.60
C ALA A 175 1.17 9.66 -12.79
N ALA A 176 1.39 8.34 -12.66
CA ALA A 176 0.32 7.36 -12.72
C ALA A 176 -0.66 7.46 -11.55
N LEU A 177 -0.15 7.67 -10.33
CA LEU A 177 -1.01 7.88 -9.17
C LEU A 177 -1.87 9.13 -9.33
N GLN A 178 -1.30 10.22 -9.84
CA GLN A 178 -2.07 11.42 -10.16
C GLN A 178 -3.19 11.12 -11.17
N ARG A 179 -2.89 10.42 -12.27
CA ARG A 179 -3.92 10.02 -13.27
C ARG A 179 -5.04 9.17 -12.67
N LEU A 180 -4.73 8.29 -11.72
CA LEU A 180 -5.73 7.48 -11.02
C LEU A 180 -6.69 8.34 -10.19
N HIS A 181 -6.17 9.37 -9.51
CA HIS A 181 -6.96 10.35 -8.75
C HIS A 181 -7.79 11.25 -9.67
N ASP A 182 -7.26 11.60 -10.84
CA ASP A 182 -7.95 12.40 -11.85
C ASP A 182 -9.02 11.60 -12.62
N GLY A 183 -9.09 10.28 -12.41
CA GLY A 183 -10.06 9.38 -13.08
C GLY A 183 -9.72 9.06 -14.53
N VAL A 184 -8.44 9.15 -14.91
CA VAL A 184 -7.94 8.99 -16.29
C VAL A 184 -6.76 8.01 -16.35
N LEU A 185 -6.79 6.96 -15.52
CA LEU A 185 -5.77 5.91 -15.60
C LEU A 185 -6.00 5.08 -16.88
N ASP A 186 -5.22 5.41 -17.91
CA ASP A 186 -5.11 4.65 -19.17
C ASP A 186 -4.62 3.21 -18.93
#